data_AF-A0A3B8Q0X3-F1
#
_entry.id   AF-A0A3B8Q0X3-F1
#
_cell.length_a   1.000
_cell.length_b   1.000
_cell.length_c   1.000
_cell.angle_alpha   90.00
_cell.angle_beta   90.00
_cell.angle_gamma   90.00
#
_symmetry.space_group_name_H-M   'P 1'
#
loop_
_entity.id
_entity.type
_entity.pdbx_description
1 polymer ?
#
loop_
_entity_poly.entity_id
_entity_poly.type
_entity_poly.pdbx_seq_one_letter_code
_entity_poly.pdbx_strand_id
1 'polypeptide(L)'
;MMRGRDIVLELPDSRSRVKLPSFLSWNNFGMIHWSDAKTEPSYEERQIGRHPATGEVFWTKRCKVVDRVGLDLGPSREADASAAPVPYAVDPTIEDFERIDAAGEFSDQNMEAHFRTRFWWRANDPQRSGGGRAVAEARFRQNLDRLLSLTPRETPGRDWLEIEIAREVGDFERARRLLNKLPSSREGLITRCFRRWLAENNAKVGVVAPESQAV
;
A
#
# COMPACT_ATOMS: atom_id res chain seq x y z
N MET A 1 2.80 -12.48 15.39
CA MET A 1 2.20 -11.14 15.39
C MET A 1 1.54 -10.86 16.73
N MET A 2 1.95 -9.80 17.44
CA MET A 2 1.35 -9.40 18.73
C MET A 2 0.61 -8.07 18.54
N ARG A 3 -0.71 -8.10 18.72
CA ARG A 3 -1.56 -6.92 18.59
C ARG A 3 -1.31 -5.95 19.75
N GLY A 4 -1.26 -4.66 19.44
CA GLY A 4 -1.21 -3.58 20.44
C GLY A 4 -2.58 -3.00 20.71
N ARG A 5 -2.60 -1.89 21.46
CA ARG A 5 -3.84 -1.13 21.68
C ARG A 5 -4.25 -0.42 20.40
N ASP A 6 -5.47 -0.65 19.95
CA ASP A 6 -6.03 0.07 18.81
C ASP A 6 -6.00 1.57 19.07
N ILE A 7 -5.74 2.34 18.03
CA ILE A 7 -5.67 3.80 18.09
C ILE A 7 -7.03 4.34 17.70
N VAL A 8 -7.63 5.14 18.58
CA VAL A 8 -8.87 5.86 18.28
C VAL A 8 -8.51 7.25 17.76
N LEU A 9 -8.95 7.52 16.53
CA LEU A 9 -8.76 8.79 15.85
C LEU A 9 -10.07 9.56 15.79
N GLU A 10 -10.00 10.87 16.01
CA GLU A 10 -11.05 11.84 15.66
C GLU A 10 -10.73 12.45 14.28
N LEU A 11 -11.70 12.41 13.38
CA LEU A 11 -11.59 12.91 12.03
C LEU A 11 -11.66 14.45 11.99
N PRO A 12 -10.89 15.10 11.10
CA PRO A 12 -10.77 16.56 11.11
C PRO A 12 -12.08 17.28 10.77
N ASP A 13 -12.86 16.75 9.83
CA ASP A 13 -14.01 17.48 9.27
C ASP A 13 -15.30 17.14 10.03
N SER A 14 -15.63 15.84 10.15
CA SER A 14 -16.89 15.43 10.81
C SER A 14 -16.81 15.33 12.33
N ARG A 15 -15.60 15.34 12.91
CA ARG A 15 -15.36 14.97 14.33
C ARG A 15 -15.82 13.55 14.69
N SER A 16 -16.15 12.72 13.71
CA SER A 16 -16.45 11.31 13.92
C SER A 16 -15.21 10.57 14.41
N ARG A 17 -15.40 9.39 15.01
CA ARG A 17 -14.30 8.58 15.53
C ARG A 17 -14.16 7.28 14.76
N VAL A 18 -12.92 6.85 14.54
CA VAL A 18 -12.58 5.56 13.93
C VAL A 18 -11.44 4.90 14.69
N LYS A 19 -11.39 3.56 14.65
CA LYS A 19 -10.30 2.76 15.20
C LYS A 19 -9.38 2.26 14.10
N LEU A 20 -8.09 2.31 14.39
CA LEU A 20 -7.07 1.61 13.61
C LEU A 20 -6.45 0.50 14.47
N PRO A 21 -6.27 -0.71 13.94
CA PRO A 21 -5.51 -1.73 14.63
C PRO A 21 -4.07 -1.25 14.83
N SER A 22 -3.45 -1.54 15.97
CA SER A 22 -2.01 -1.39 16.20
C SER A 22 -1.34 -2.73 16.49
N PHE A 23 -0.03 -2.83 16.27
CA PHE A 23 0.76 -4.01 16.62
C PHE A 23 1.97 -3.62 17.44
N LEU A 24 2.26 -4.41 18.47
CA LEU A 24 3.46 -4.29 19.30
C LEU A 24 4.65 -5.00 18.67
N SER A 25 4.39 -6.11 17.98
CA SER A 25 5.40 -6.81 17.21
C SER A 25 4.81 -7.40 15.93
N TRP A 26 5.60 -7.26 14.88
CA TRP A 26 5.27 -7.73 13.55
C TRP A 26 6.32 -8.75 13.10
N ASN A 27 5.86 -9.84 12.48
CA ASN A 27 6.73 -10.82 11.86
C ASN A 27 6.26 -11.08 10.42
N ASN A 28 7.21 -11.24 9.50
CA ASN A 28 6.91 -11.39 8.08
C ASN A 28 6.65 -12.86 7.67
N PHE A 29 6.44 -13.75 8.64
CA PHE A 29 6.20 -15.17 8.34
C PHE A 29 4.83 -15.35 7.68
N GLY A 30 4.81 -16.05 6.55
CA GLY A 30 3.59 -16.32 5.78
C GLY A 30 3.11 -15.16 4.90
N MET A 31 3.94 -14.13 4.72
CA MET A 31 3.61 -13.01 3.84
C MET A 31 3.72 -13.35 2.37
N ILE A 32 2.77 -12.81 1.60
CA ILE A 32 2.82 -12.79 0.15
C ILE A 32 3.46 -11.47 -0.26
N HIS A 33 4.57 -11.54 -1.00
CA HIS A 33 5.18 -10.37 -1.63
C HIS A 33 4.74 -10.30 -3.08
N TRP A 34 4.17 -9.17 -3.48
CA TRP A 34 3.76 -8.91 -4.85
C TRP A 34 4.84 -8.11 -5.59
N SER A 35 4.85 -8.22 -6.92
CA SER A 35 5.83 -7.57 -7.79
C SER A 35 5.80 -6.04 -7.70
N ASP A 36 4.64 -5.47 -7.37
CA ASP A 36 4.43 -4.04 -7.15
C ASP A 36 4.80 -3.58 -5.73
N ALA A 37 5.63 -4.37 -5.05
CA ALA A 37 6.09 -4.17 -3.66
C ALA A 37 4.98 -4.23 -2.60
N LYS A 38 3.72 -4.47 -2.95
CA LYS A 38 2.67 -4.74 -1.95
C LYS A 38 3.00 -6.03 -1.21
N THR A 39 2.85 -6.01 0.10
CA THR A 39 2.97 -7.22 0.93
C THR A 39 1.62 -7.53 1.56
N GLU A 40 1.19 -8.79 1.56
CA GLU A 40 -0.10 -9.22 2.12
C GLU A 40 0.08 -10.30 3.21
N PRO A 41 -0.57 -10.17 4.39
CA PRO A 41 -1.38 -9.02 4.82
C PRO A 41 -0.53 -7.75 4.96
N SER A 42 -0.98 -6.65 4.36
CA SER A 42 -0.29 -5.36 4.44
C SER A 42 -0.64 -4.72 5.77
N TYR A 43 0.38 -4.53 6.60
CA TYR A 43 0.27 -3.69 7.79
C TYR A 43 1.24 -2.52 7.70
N GLU A 44 1.34 -1.93 6.51
CA GLU A 44 1.91 -0.59 6.47
C GLU A 44 1.05 0.34 7.31
N GLU A 45 1.69 1.29 8.00
CA GLU A 45 0.99 2.35 8.72
C GLU A 45 -0.05 2.94 7.77
N ARG A 46 -1.33 2.64 8.00
CA ARG A 46 -2.42 3.15 7.17
C ARG A 46 -2.35 4.67 7.26
N GLN A 47 -1.83 5.34 6.24
CA GLN A 47 -1.81 6.81 6.22
C GLN A 47 -3.13 7.37 5.70
N ILE A 48 -3.87 6.59 4.90
CA ILE A 48 -5.18 6.95 4.35
C ILE A 48 -6.18 5.89 4.82
N GLY A 49 -7.31 6.35 5.36
CA GLY A 49 -8.41 5.48 5.78
C GLY A 49 -9.75 6.06 5.37
N ARG A 50 -10.80 5.24 5.46
CA ARG A 50 -12.18 5.64 5.22
C ARG A 50 -13.06 5.26 6.40
N HIS A 51 -13.92 6.19 6.83
CA HIS A 51 -14.93 5.91 7.83
C HIS A 51 -16.03 5.02 7.21
N PRO A 52 -16.37 3.86 7.82
CA PRO A 52 -17.30 2.92 7.18
C PRO A 52 -18.74 3.43 7.07
N ALA A 53 -19.22 4.22 8.04
CA ALA A 53 -20.58 4.77 8.01
C ALA A 53 -20.73 6.05 7.16
N THR A 54 -19.85 7.04 7.33
CA THR A 54 -19.96 8.34 6.62
C THR A 54 -19.32 8.34 5.24
N GLY A 55 -18.41 7.39 4.97
CA GLY A 55 -17.61 7.38 3.75
C GLY A 55 -16.56 8.49 3.67
N GLU A 56 -16.35 9.25 4.75
CA GLU A 56 -15.30 10.25 4.86
C GLU A 56 -13.92 9.60 4.74
N VAL A 57 -13.10 10.14 3.85
CA VAL A 57 -11.73 9.69 3.63
C VAL A 57 -10.80 10.65 4.35
N PHE A 58 -9.83 10.11 5.08
CA PHE A 58 -8.99 10.90 5.97
C PHE A 58 -7.54 10.46 5.90
N TRP A 59 -6.67 11.40 6.21
CA TRP A 59 -5.25 11.17 6.42
C TRP A 59 -4.96 11.05 7.90
N THR A 60 -4.34 9.94 8.34
CA THR A 60 -4.10 9.70 9.78
C THR A 60 -3.23 10.77 10.42
N LYS A 61 -2.29 11.34 9.66
CA LYS A 61 -1.47 12.49 10.10
C LYS A 61 -2.28 13.76 10.40
N ARG A 62 -3.47 13.90 9.82
CA ARG A 62 -4.39 15.03 10.05
C ARG A 62 -5.41 14.74 11.17
N CYS A 63 -5.51 13.50 11.63
CA CYS A 63 -6.43 13.11 12.68
C CYS A 63 -5.84 13.37 14.07
N LYS A 64 -6.72 13.65 15.04
CA LYS A 64 -6.33 13.72 16.45
C LYS A 64 -6.44 12.34 17.07
N VAL A 65 -5.37 11.85 17.71
CA VAL A 65 -5.45 10.66 18.57
C VAL A 65 -6.19 11.04 19.84
N VAL A 66 -7.36 10.43 20.08
CA VAL A 66 -8.20 10.73 21.25
C VAL A 66 -8.15 9.63 22.31
N ASP A 67 -7.83 8.40 21.92
CA ASP A 67 -7.74 7.27 22.86
C ASP A 67 -6.90 6.12 22.28
N ARG A 68 -6.54 5.17 23.15
CA ARG A 68 -5.93 3.88 22.80
C ARG A 68 -6.66 2.77 23.55
N VAL A 69 -7.44 1.98 22.82
CA VAL A 69 -8.33 0.95 23.39
C VAL A 69 -7.84 -0.46 23.07
N GLY A 70 -8.10 -1.42 23.95
CA GLY A 70 -7.63 -2.79 23.78
C GLY A 70 -6.30 -3.07 24.49
N LEU A 71 -5.61 -4.14 24.08
CA LEU A 71 -4.77 -5.00 24.93
C LEU A 71 -4.08 -4.30 26.12
N ASP A 72 -4.72 -4.46 27.28
CA ASP A 72 -4.19 -4.21 28.60
C ASP A 72 -3.52 -5.51 29.08
N LEU A 73 -2.20 -5.50 29.25
CA LEU A 73 -1.49 -6.56 29.98
C LEU A 73 -1.47 -6.29 31.51
N GLY A 74 -2.16 -5.22 31.95
CA GLY A 74 -2.31 -4.81 33.35
C GLY A 74 -3.78 -4.89 33.81
N PRO A 75 -4.06 -4.59 35.09
CA PRO A 75 -5.42 -4.59 35.62
C PRO A 75 -6.28 -3.60 34.82
N SER A 76 -7.31 -4.13 34.17
CA SER A 76 -8.23 -3.40 33.29
C SER A 76 -8.69 -2.12 33.96
N ARG A 77 -8.40 -0.96 33.36
CA ARG A 77 -9.22 0.22 33.64
C ARG A 77 -10.64 -0.13 33.19
N GLU A 78 -11.62 -0.02 34.07
CA GLU A 78 -13.03 -0.22 33.71
C GLU A 78 -13.32 0.73 32.53
N ALA A 79 -13.51 0.14 31.35
CA ALA A 79 -13.89 0.89 30.17
C ALA A 79 -15.28 1.48 30.46
N ASP A 80 -15.44 2.78 30.20
CA ASP A 80 -16.69 3.49 30.36
C ASP A 80 -17.74 2.84 29.44
N ALA A 81 -18.55 1.93 29.99
CA ALA A 81 -19.49 1.08 29.26
C ALA A 81 -20.62 1.87 28.57
N SER A 82 -20.65 3.19 28.77
CA SER A 82 -21.63 4.12 28.22
C SER A 82 -21.28 4.65 26.82
N ALA A 83 -20.05 4.46 26.33
CA ALA A 83 -19.63 4.99 25.04
C ALA A 83 -20.10 4.11 23.85
N ALA A 84 -20.71 4.74 22.83
CA ALA A 84 -21.06 4.07 21.59
C ALA A 84 -19.83 3.39 20.93
N PRO A 85 -19.99 2.20 20.33
CA PRO A 85 -18.87 1.47 19.76
C PRO A 85 -18.24 2.23 18.59
N VAL A 86 -16.96 2.58 18.72
CA VAL A 86 -16.20 3.22 17.64
C VAL A 86 -15.87 2.17 16.55
N PRO A 87 -16.22 2.40 15.27
CA PRO A 87 -15.99 1.43 14.19
C PRO A 87 -14.52 1.40 13.75
N TYR A 88 -14.09 0.33 13.09
CA TYR A 88 -12.76 0.29 12.45
C TYR A 88 -12.79 1.02 11.11
N ALA A 89 -11.72 1.75 10.80
CA ALA A 89 -11.55 2.30 9.47
C ALA A 89 -11.40 1.19 8.42
N VAL A 90 -11.96 1.43 7.24
CA VAL A 90 -11.83 0.54 6.08
C VAL A 90 -10.85 1.14 5.07
N ASP A 91 -10.37 0.32 4.14
CA ASP A 91 -9.52 0.81 3.06
C ASP A 91 -10.35 1.66 2.07
N PRO A 92 -9.80 2.78 1.55
CA PRO A 92 -10.48 3.58 0.54
C PRO A 92 -10.77 2.78 -0.76
N THR A 93 -11.84 3.13 -1.44
CA THR A 93 -12.16 2.59 -2.77
C THR A 93 -11.35 3.32 -3.85
N ILE A 94 -11.38 2.81 -5.09
CA ILE A 94 -10.65 3.48 -6.18
C ILE A 94 -11.23 4.87 -6.49
N GLU A 95 -12.55 5.03 -6.34
CA GLU A 95 -13.26 6.30 -6.50
C GLU A 95 -12.84 7.31 -5.42
N ASP A 96 -12.57 6.84 -4.19
CA ASP A 96 -12.02 7.69 -3.12
C ASP A 96 -10.65 8.26 -3.51
N PHE A 97 -9.78 7.40 -4.06
CA PHE A 97 -8.48 7.81 -4.55
C PHE A 97 -8.59 8.82 -5.71
N GLU A 98 -9.53 8.62 -6.65
CA GLU A 98 -9.77 9.56 -7.74
C GLU A 98 -10.23 10.93 -7.23
N ARG A 99 -11.12 10.97 -6.23
CA ARG A 99 -11.56 12.22 -5.60
C ARG A 99 -10.41 12.96 -4.91
N ILE A 100 -9.57 12.24 -4.15
CA ILE A 100 -8.41 12.85 -3.48
C ILE A 100 -7.44 13.45 -4.50
N ASP A 101 -7.15 12.73 -5.59
CA ASP A 101 -6.22 13.25 -6.60
C ASP A 101 -6.77 14.48 -7.32
N ALA A 102 -8.07 14.49 -7.62
CA ALA A 102 -8.72 15.65 -8.23
C ALA A 102 -8.68 16.88 -7.31
N ALA A 103 -8.76 16.68 -5.99
CA ALA A 103 -8.64 17.74 -5.00
C ALA A 103 -7.19 18.23 -4.79
N GLY A 104 -6.19 17.39 -5.11
CA GLY A 104 -4.77 17.75 -5.04
C GLY A 104 -4.26 18.02 -3.61
N GLU A 105 -4.91 17.44 -2.59
CA GLU A 105 -4.69 17.80 -1.18
C GLU A 105 -3.46 17.12 -0.53
N PHE A 106 -2.28 17.21 -1.17
CA PHE A 106 -1.03 16.69 -0.62
C PHE A 106 -0.27 17.82 0.09
N SER A 107 0.04 17.67 1.38
CA SER A 107 0.81 18.67 2.14
C SER A 107 2.29 18.70 1.77
N ASP A 108 2.82 17.59 1.24
CA ASP A 108 4.21 17.42 0.88
C ASP A 108 4.39 16.26 -0.12
N GLN A 109 5.61 16.16 -0.68
CA GLN A 109 5.95 15.13 -1.67
C GLN A 109 5.90 13.71 -1.11
N ASN A 110 6.17 13.50 0.19
CA ASN A 110 6.13 12.17 0.78
C ASN A 110 4.70 11.67 0.92
N MET A 111 3.78 12.56 1.30
CA MET A 111 2.35 12.30 1.35
C MET A 111 1.81 11.96 -0.05
N GLU A 112 2.22 12.72 -1.08
CA GLU A 112 1.84 12.40 -2.46
C GLU A 112 2.43 11.05 -2.90
N ALA A 113 3.71 10.78 -2.65
CA ALA A 113 4.32 9.50 -3.01
C ALA A 113 3.61 8.31 -2.36
N HIS A 114 3.26 8.43 -1.07
CA HIS A 114 2.48 7.41 -0.37
C HIS A 114 1.10 7.21 -1.03
N PHE A 115 0.39 8.30 -1.36
CA PHE A 115 -0.88 8.22 -2.09
C PHE A 115 -0.72 7.48 -3.42
N ARG A 116 0.28 7.83 -4.23
CA ARG A 116 0.49 7.23 -5.57
C ARG A 116 0.79 5.73 -5.47
N THR A 117 1.54 5.30 -4.47
CA THR A 117 1.79 3.88 -4.18
C THR A 117 0.49 3.15 -3.79
N ARG A 118 -0.32 3.74 -2.90
CA ARG A 118 -1.60 3.14 -2.50
C ARG A 118 -2.61 3.10 -3.65
N PHE A 119 -2.64 4.13 -4.50
CA PHE A 119 -3.43 4.15 -5.73
C PHE A 119 -3.01 3.00 -6.66
N TRP A 120 -1.70 2.84 -6.89
CA TRP A 120 -1.14 1.77 -7.71
C TRP A 120 -1.59 0.40 -7.22
N TRP A 121 -1.43 0.12 -5.92
CA TRP A 121 -1.88 -1.14 -5.34
C TRP A 121 -3.38 -1.37 -5.49
N ARG A 122 -4.18 -0.33 -5.23
CA ARG A 122 -5.63 -0.42 -5.32
C ARG A 122 -6.10 -0.69 -6.74
N ALA A 123 -5.46 -0.05 -7.73
CA ALA A 123 -5.68 -0.31 -9.14
C ALA A 123 -5.38 -1.77 -9.51
N ASN A 124 -4.34 -2.35 -8.92
CA ASN A 124 -3.88 -3.71 -9.18
C ASN A 124 -4.57 -4.79 -8.34
N ASP A 125 -5.36 -4.44 -7.32
CA ASP A 125 -6.04 -5.42 -6.46
C ASP A 125 -6.82 -6.50 -7.22
N PRO A 126 -7.63 -6.17 -8.24
CA PRO A 126 -8.37 -7.21 -8.94
C PRO A 126 -7.47 -8.12 -9.79
N GLN A 127 -6.26 -7.68 -10.21
CA GLN A 127 -5.30 -8.56 -10.90
C GLN A 127 -4.80 -9.70 -10.01
N ARG A 128 -4.68 -9.47 -8.70
CA ARG A 128 -4.24 -10.48 -7.71
C ARG A 128 -5.22 -11.65 -7.60
N SER A 129 -6.49 -11.40 -7.89
CA SER A 129 -7.55 -12.41 -7.94
C SER A 129 -7.89 -12.85 -9.37
N GLY A 130 -7.02 -12.60 -10.35
CA GLY A 130 -7.20 -13.01 -11.74
C GLY A 130 -8.10 -12.10 -12.60
N GLY A 131 -8.57 -10.99 -12.05
CA GLY A 131 -9.35 -9.97 -12.76
C GLY A 131 -8.52 -8.98 -13.57
N GLY A 132 -9.20 -7.95 -14.10
CA GLY A 132 -8.58 -6.81 -14.77
C GLY A 132 -8.14 -5.72 -13.81
N ARG A 133 -7.48 -4.68 -14.32
CA ARG A 133 -7.12 -3.50 -13.53
C ARG A 133 -8.38 -2.64 -13.25
N ALA A 134 -8.47 -2.04 -12.06
CA ALA A 134 -9.66 -1.29 -11.63
C ALA A 134 -9.78 0.13 -12.22
N VAL A 135 -8.78 0.59 -12.96
CA VAL A 135 -8.73 1.95 -13.52
C VAL A 135 -8.40 1.93 -15.01
N ALA A 136 -8.77 3.00 -15.71
CA ALA A 136 -8.39 3.20 -17.11
C ALA A 136 -6.86 3.26 -17.28
N GLU A 137 -6.34 2.67 -18.35
CA GLU A 137 -4.90 2.53 -18.60
C GLU A 137 -4.15 3.87 -18.65
N ALA A 138 -4.74 4.90 -19.28
CA ALA A 138 -4.14 6.24 -19.33
C ALA A 138 -3.96 6.85 -17.93
N ARG A 139 -4.96 6.66 -17.07
CA ARG A 139 -4.95 7.15 -15.69
C ARG A 139 -3.93 6.39 -14.84
N PHE A 140 -3.85 5.09 -15.04
CA PHE A 140 -2.85 4.24 -14.39
C PHE A 140 -1.42 4.69 -14.71
N ARG A 141 -1.12 4.89 -16.00
CA ARG A 141 0.20 5.37 -16.45
C ARG A 141 0.56 6.72 -15.85
N GLN A 142 -0.38 7.68 -15.85
CA GLN A 142 -0.17 8.99 -15.21
C GLN A 142 0.19 8.86 -13.73
N ASN A 143 -0.47 7.96 -12.99
CA ASN A 143 -0.15 7.73 -11.59
C ASN A 143 1.27 7.18 -11.41
N LEU A 144 1.69 6.20 -12.23
CA LEU A 144 3.02 5.61 -12.15
C LEU A 144 4.13 6.59 -12.55
N ASP A 145 3.93 7.38 -13.61
CA ASP A 145 4.87 8.43 -14.01
C ASP A 145 5.04 9.46 -12.89
N ARG A 146 3.93 9.84 -12.23
CA ARG A 146 3.98 10.76 -11.10
C ARG A 146 4.71 10.15 -9.91
N LEU A 147 4.42 8.89 -9.54
CA LEU A 147 5.14 8.16 -8.48
C LEU A 147 6.65 8.13 -8.75
N LEU A 148 7.04 7.82 -9.98
CA LEU A 148 8.45 7.77 -10.36
C LEU A 148 9.13 9.14 -10.28
N SER A 149 8.42 10.22 -10.65
CA SER A 149 8.93 11.59 -10.52
C SER A 149 9.13 12.04 -9.07
N LEU A 150 8.33 11.49 -8.14
CA LEU A 150 8.38 11.80 -6.71
C LEU A 150 9.43 10.98 -5.95
N THR A 151 9.96 9.92 -6.56
CA THR A 151 10.96 9.04 -5.94
C THR A 151 12.36 9.52 -6.32
N PRO A 152 13.21 10.04 -5.40
CA PRO A 152 14.58 10.49 -5.71
C PRO A 152 15.48 9.42 -6.33
N ARG A 153 16.49 9.80 -7.12
CA ARG A 153 17.33 8.84 -7.87
C ARG A 153 18.13 7.92 -6.94
N GLU A 154 18.48 8.45 -5.79
CA GLU A 154 19.31 7.85 -4.77
C GLU A 154 18.50 6.94 -3.83
N THR A 155 17.16 6.90 -3.96
CA THR A 155 16.30 6.07 -3.12
C THR A 155 16.62 4.58 -3.31
N PRO A 156 16.98 3.85 -2.24
CA PRO A 156 17.16 2.41 -2.31
C PRO A 156 15.94 1.71 -2.92
N GLY A 157 16.17 0.84 -3.90
CA GLY A 157 15.10 0.12 -4.59
C GLY A 157 14.42 0.89 -5.72
N ARG A 158 14.79 2.15 -6.01
CA ARG A 158 14.24 2.88 -7.15
C ARG A 158 14.44 2.16 -8.49
N ASP A 159 15.58 1.51 -8.71
CA ASP A 159 15.78 0.76 -9.97
C ASP A 159 14.72 -0.34 -10.14
N TRP A 160 14.35 -1.02 -9.06
CA TRP A 160 13.29 -2.04 -9.06
C TRP A 160 11.93 -1.42 -9.37
N LEU A 161 11.62 -0.27 -8.77
CA LEU A 161 10.41 0.49 -9.07
C LEU A 161 10.36 0.89 -10.56
N GLU A 162 11.47 1.37 -11.14
CA GLU A 162 11.54 1.74 -12.55
C GLU A 162 11.34 0.54 -13.49
N ILE A 163 11.95 -0.61 -13.17
CA ILE A 163 11.79 -1.85 -13.93
C ILE A 163 10.32 -2.31 -13.86
N GLU A 164 9.72 -2.30 -12.68
CA GLU A 164 8.35 -2.74 -12.48
C GLU A 164 7.35 -1.82 -13.17
N ILE A 165 7.49 -0.50 -13.03
CA ILE A 165 6.65 0.47 -13.73
C ILE A 165 6.75 0.26 -15.25
N ALA A 166 7.97 0.13 -15.79
CA ALA A 166 8.16 -0.11 -17.22
C ALA A 166 7.47 -1.42 -17.68
N ARG A 167 7.56 -2.49 -16.88
CA ARG A 167 6.89 -3.76 -17.15
C ARG A 167 5.36 -3.63 -17.12
N GLU A 168 4.81 -2.99 -16.09
CA GLU A 168 3.36 -2.87 -15.87
C GLU A 168 2.65 -2.01 -16.91
N VAL A 169 3.33 -1.01 -17.48
CA VAL A 169 2.81 -0.18 -18.58
C VAL A 169 3.03 -0.82 -19.97
N GLY A 170 3.69 -1.98 -20.03
CA GLY A 170 3.95 -2.72 -21.27
C GLY A 170 5.22 -2.31 -22.03
N ASP A 171 6.07 -1.45 -21.46
CA ASP A 171 7.38 -1.10 -22.03
C ASP A 171 8.45 -2.14 -21.63
N PHE A 172 8.25 -3.36 -22.12
CA PHE A 172 9.11 -4.51 -21.77
C PHE A 172 10.55 -4.32 -22.22
N GLU A 173 10.79 -3.63 -23.34
CA GLU A 173 12.14 -3.37 -23.83
C GLU A 173 12.91 -2.46 -22.87
N ARG A 174 12.27 -1.40 -22.35
CA ARG A 174 12.88 -0.56 -21.31
C ARG A 174 13.11 -1.35 -20.03
N ALA A 175 12.13 -2.15 -19.60
CA ALA A 175 12.28 -2.98 -18.40
C ALA A 175 13.47 -3.94 -18.51
N ARG A 176 13.66 -4.62 -19.66
CA ARG A 176 14.84 -5.49 -19.91
C ARG A 176 16.15 -4.71 -19.88
N ARG A 177 16.21 -3.54 -20.53
CA ARG A 177 17.41 -2.69 -20.51
C ARG A 177 17.78 -2.25 -19.10
N LEU A 178 16.80 -1.88 -18.28
CA LEU A 178 17.02 -1.48 -16.89
C LEU A 178 17.47 -2.68 -16.05
N LEU A 179 16.81 -3.83 -16.19
CA LEU A 179 17.16 -5.06 -15.48
C LEU A 179 18.60 -5.51 -15.78
N ASN A 180 19.03 -5.43 -17.04
CA ASN A 180 20.39 -5.81 -17.45
C ASN A 180 21.48 -4.83 -16.97
N LYS A 181 21.12 -3.64 -16.51
CA LYS A 181 22.06 -2.66 -15.92
C LYS A 181 22.27 -2.87 -14.42
N LEU A 182 21.46 -3.69 -13.76
CA LEU A 182 21.63 -3.96 -12.34
C LEU A 182 22.97 -4.66 -12.10
N PRO A 183 23.68 -4.33 -11.01
CA PRO A 183 24.92 -5.01 -10.66
C PRO A 183 24.64 -6.48 -10.30
N SER A 184 25.61 -7.36 -10.57
CA SER A 184 25.49 -8.80 -10.27
C SER A 184 25.23 -9.10 -8.79
N SER A 185 25.56 -8.19 -7.88
CA SER A 185 25.21 -8.30 -6.45
C SER A 185 23.71 -8.26 -6.16
N ARG A 186 22.89 -7.81 -7.12
CA ARG A 186 21.42 -7.87 -7.07
C ARG A 186 20.85 -9.09 -7.79
N GLU A 187 21.69 -10.00 -8.28
CA GLU A 187 21.23 -11.28 -8.81
C GLU A 187 20.59 -12.09 -7.68
N GLY A 188 19.43 -12.68 -7.93
CA GLY A 188 18.66 -13.38 -6.91
C GLY A 188 17.25 -13.71 -7.38
N LEU A 189 16.42 -14.15 -6.44
CA LEU A 189 15.05 -14.59 -6.70
C LEU A 189 14.21 -13.53 -7.44
N ILE A 190 14.26 -12.28 -6.99
CA ILE A 190 13.52 -11.17 -7.61
C ILE A 190 13.94 -11.01 -9.08
N THR A 191 15.25 -10.96 -9.35
CA THR A 191 15.80 -10.88 -10.70
C THR A 191 15.34 -12.03 -11.58
N ARG A 192 15.33 -13.27 -11.05
CA ARG A 192 14.82 -14.44 -11.78
C ARG A 192 13.33 -14.32 -12.12
N CYS A 193 12.50 -13.88 -11.17
CA CYS A 193 11.08 -13.64 -11.39
C CYS A 193 10.86 -12.60 -12.50
N PHE A 194 11.55 -11.47 -12.43
CA PHE A 194 11.46 -10.41 -13.44
C PHE A 194 11.92 -10.87 -14.82
N ARG A 195 13.03 -11.60 -14.93
CA ARG A 195 13.49 -12.16 -16.21
C ARG A 195 12.43 -13.08 -16.83
N ARG A 196 11.81 -13.95 -16.04
CA ARG A 196 10.72 -14.82 -16.52
C ARG A 196 9.54 -14.00 -17.03
N TRP A 197 9.03 -13.06 -16.23
CA TRP A 197 7.89 -12.23 -16.64
C TRP A 197 8.19 -11.39 -17.89
N LEU A 198 9.41 -10.87 -18.02
CA LEU A 198 9.83 -10.13 -19.20
C LEU A 198 10.02 -11.02 -20.43
N ALA A 199 10.40 -12.29 -20.29
CA ALA A 199 10.44 -13.23 -21.41
C ALA A 199 9.03 -13.53 -21.95
N GLU A 200 8.03 -13.50 -21.07
CA GLU A 200 6.62 -13.76 -21.38
C GLU A 200 5.84 -12.49 -21.80
N ASN A 201 6.46 -11.30 -21.77
CA ASN A 201 5.77 -10.01 -21.90
C ASN A 201 4.57 -9.90 -20.94
N ASN A 202 4.74 -10.39 -19.71
CA ASN A 202 3.67 -10.40 -18.71
C ASN A 202 3.67 -9.08 -17.93
N ALA A 203 2.61 -8.27 -18.12
CA ALA A 203 2.39 -7.01 -17.41
C ALA A 203 1.55 -7.15 -16.12
N LYS A 204 1.04 -8.35 -15.81
CA LYS A 204 0.21 -8.56 -14.61
C LYS A 204 1.08 -8.54 -13.36
N VAL A 205 0.52 -8.06 -12.26
CA VAL A 205 1.17 -8.21 -10.94
C VAL A 205 1.34 -9.70 -10.62
N GLY A 206 2.53 -10.07 -10.18
CA GLY A 206 2.89 -11.46 -9.89
C GLY A 206 3.38 -11.63 -8.46
N VAL A 207 3.30 -12.85 -7.93
CA VAL A 207 3.86 -13.18 -6.62
C VAL A 207 5.37 -13.38 -6.72
N VAL A 208 6.11 -12.71 -5.85
CA VAL A 208 7.55 -12.86 -5.60
C VAL A 208 7.72 -13.77 -4.38
N ALA A 209 7.33 -15.05 -4.49
CA ALA A 209 7.40 -15.98 -3.36
C ALA A 209 8.81 -16.54 -3.19
N PRO A 210 9.34 -16.68 -1.95
CA PRO A 210 10.53 -17.47 -1.69
C PRO A 210 10.31 -18.92 -2.15
N GLU A 211 11.33 -19.53 -2.76
CA GLU A 211 11.28 -20.88 -3.36
C GLU A 211 10.87 -22.01 -2.39
N SER A 212 10.74 -21.74 -1.09
CA SER A 212 10.37 -22.70 -0.05
C SER A 212 8.88 -23.12 -0.02
N GLN A 213 8.09 -22.80 -1.05
CA GLN A 213 6.70 -23.27 -1.19
C GLN A 213 6.43 -24.10 -2.46
N ALA A 214 7.47 -24.44 -3.23
CA ALA A 214 7.37 -25.49 -4.24
C ALA A 214 7.73 -26.85 -3.59
N VAL A 215 6.77 -27.42 -2.85
CA VAL A 215 6.78 -28.83 -2.42
C VAL A 215 5.72 -29.56 -3.22
#